data_AF-A0A843H451-F1
#
_entry.id   AF-A0A843H451-F1
#
_cell.length_a   1.000
_cell.length_b   1.000
_cell.length_c   1.000
_cell.angle_alpha   90.00
_cell.angle_beta   90.00
_cell.angle_gamma   90.00
#
_symmetry.space_group_name_H-M   'P 1'
#
loop_
_entity.id
_entity.type
_entity.pdbx_description
1 polymer ?
#
loop_
_entity_poly.entity_id
_entity_poly.type
_entity_poly.pdbx_seq_one_letter_code
_entity_poly.pdbx_strand_id
1 'polypeptide(L)' 'EDAAERGILNNEIVKAYSRRGEIEIPARVTDDIKKGIVNIPMHFTECAANMLTNSDSFDPKCKMVELKACAIQVEKL' A
#
# COMPACT_ATOMS: atom_id res chain seq x y z
N GLU A 1 -5.09 -10.40 11.05
CA GLU A 1 -5.63 -9.52 12.13
C GLU A 1 -6.12 -8.18 11.61
N ASP A 2 -5.27 -7.38 10.96
CA ASP A 2 -5.61 -6.03 10.49
C ASP A 2 -6.86 -5.94 9.61
N ALA A 3 -7.05 -6.90 8.70
CA ALA A 3 -8.22 -6.95 7.83
C ALA A 3 -9.51 -7.19 8.64
N ALA A 4 -9.47 -8.07 9.64
CA ALA A 4 -10.62 -8.36 10.49
C ALA A 4 -10.98 -7.17 11.39
N GLU A 5 -9.97 -6.50 11.98
CA GLU A 5 -10.16 -5.27 12.77
C GLU A 5 -10.81 -4.15 11.95
N ARG A 6 -10.56 -4.12 10.63
CA ARG A 6 -11.11 -3.13 9.69
C ARG A 6 -12.34 -3.60 8.91
N GLY A 7 -12.83 -4.82 9.15
CA GLY A 7 -13.99 -5.39 8.45
C GLY A 7 -13.79 -5.62 6.94
N ILE A 8 -12.54 -5.78 6.49
CA ILE A 8 -12.16 -6.00 5.09
C ILE A 8 -12.22 -7.50 4.77
N LEU A 9 -12.96 -7.85 3.72
CA LEU A 9 -13.06 -9.20 3.21
C LEU A 9 -12.05 -9.46 2.09
N ASN A 10 -11.76 -10.74 1.84
CA ASN A 10 -10.91 -11.14 0.72
C ASN A 10 -11.61 -10.81 -0.62
N ASN A 11 -10.84 -10.28 -1.58
CA ASN A 11 -11.28 -9.74 -2.88
C ASN A 11 -12.21 -8.52 -2.80
N GLU A 12 -12.36 -7.90 -1.64
CA GLU A 12 -13.11 -6.64 -1.51
C GLU A 12 -12.27 -5.46 -2.03
N ILE A 13 -12.89 -4.50 -2.71
CA ILE A 13 -12.18 -3.29 -3.14
C ILE A 13 -11.98 -2.40 -1.91
N VAL A 14 -10.74 -2.00 -1.69
CA VAL A 14 -10.33 -1.10 -0.62
C VAL A 14 -9.63 0.11 -1.18
N LYS A 15 -9.76 1.23 -0.48
CA LYS A 15 -9.01 2.45 -0.76
C LYS A 15 -7.75 2.46 0.09
N ALA A 16 -6.59 2.47 -0.56
CA ALA A 16 -5.30 2.66 0.08
C ALA A 16 -4.81 4.09 -0.19
N TYR A 17 -4.59 4.88 0.85
CA TYR A 17 -4.20 6.28 0.70
C TYR A 17 -3.01 6.66 1.59
N SER A 18 -2.30 7.69 1.14
CA SER A 18 -1.18 8.31 1.81
C SER A 18 -1.29 9.82 1.68
N ARG A 19 -0.35 10.56 2.26
CA ARG A 19 -0.25 12.01 2.03
C ARG A 19 -0.05 12.43 0.56
N ARG A 20 0.36 11.52 -0.33
CA ARG A 20 0.68 11.80 -1.74
C ARG A 20 -0.47 11.52 -2.70
N GLY A 21 -1.41 10.69 -2.30
CA GLY A 21 -2.48 10.24 -3.17
C GLY A 21 -3.16 8.98 -2.63
N GLU A 22 -4.06 8.45 -3.42
CA GLU A 22 -4.87 7.29 -3.11
C GLU A 22 -5.02 6.39 -4.34
N ILE A 23 -5.23 5.10 -4.09
CA ILE A 23 -5.52 4.09 -5.10
C ILE A 23 -6.62 3.16 -4.59
N GLU A 24 -7.41 2.62 -5.52
CA GLU A 24 -8.40 1.58 -5.23
C GLU A 24 -7.86 0.24 -5.73
N ILE A 25 -7.83 -0.76 -4.84
CA ILE A 25 -7.29 -2.09 -5.15
C ILE A 25 -8.10 -3.21 -4.49
N PRO A 26 -8.20 -4.40 -5.10
CA PRO A 26 -8.74 -5.56 -4.41
C PRO A 26 -7.82 -6.02 -3.28
N ALA A 27 -8.37 -6.19 -2.09
CA ALA A 27 -7.65 -6.71 -0.94
C ALA A 27 -7.45 -8.23 -1.05
N ARG A 28 -6.21 -8.69 -0.89
CA ARG A 28 -5.90 -10.11 -0.67
C ARG A 28 -5.58 -10.31 0.80
N VAL A 29 -6.48 -10.95 1.54
CA VAL A 29 -6.26 -11.28 2.96
C VAL A 29 -5.47 -12.59 3.04
N THR A 30 -4.29 -12.55 3.66
CA THR A 30 -3.41 -13.71 3.83
C THR A 30 -2.64 -13.62 5.14
N ASP A 31 -2.22 -14.76 5.67
CA ASP A 31 -1.38 -14.88 6.87
C ASP A 31 0.13 -14.86 6.53
N ASP A 32 0.48 -14.70 5.25
CA ASP A 32 1.89 -14.68 4.75
C ASP A 32 2.65 -13.39 5.13
N ILE A 33 1.95 -12.39 5.66
CA ILE A 33 2.51 -11.08 6.02
C ILE A 33 2.26 -10.75 7.49
N LYS A 34 3.16 -9.97 8.08
CA LYS A 34 3.05 -9.57 9.49
C LYS A 34 1.93 -8.55 9.69
N LYS A 35 1.35 -8.54 10.89
CA LYS A 35 0.46 -7.47 11.36
C LYS A 35 1.11 -6.10 11.17
N GLY A 36 0.34 -5.13 10.68
CA GLY A 36 0.76 -3.77 10.38
C GLY A 36 1.51 -3.60 9.05
N ILE A 37 1.70 -4.67 8.26
CA ILE A 37 2.36 -4.61 6.96
C ILE A 37 1.34 -4.81 5.85
N VAL A 38 1.44 -3.98 4.81
CA VAL A 38 0.71 -4.15 3.55
C VAL A 38 1.74 -4.31 2.43
N ASN A 39 1.45 -5.20 1.48
CA ASN A 39 2.26 -5.39 0.29
C ASN A 39 1.43 -5.08 -0.95
N ILE A 40 1.90 -4.15 -1.78
CA ILE A 40 1.22 -3.72 -3.01
C ILE A 40 2.19 -3.92 -4.19
N PRO A 41 1.85 -4.73 -5.20
CA PRO A 41 2.67 -4.90 -6.39
C PRO A 41 2.70 -3.60 -7.24
N MET A 42 3.85 -3.27 -7.81
CA MET A 42 4.05 -2.04 -8.61
C MET A 42 3.84 -2.24 -10.13
N HIS A 43 3.32 -3.39 -10.55
CA HIS A 43 3.26 -3.77 -11.97
C HIS A 43 2.04 -3.22 -12.72
N PHE A 44 1.00 -2.79 -12.01
CA PHE A 44 -0.29 -2.41 -12.58
C PHE A 44 -0.39 -0.89 -12.70
N THR A 45 -0.66 -0.40 -13.92
CA THR A 45 -0.81 1.04 -14.18
C THR A 45 -2.11 1.59 -13.65
N GLU A 46 -3.16 0.77 -13.58
CA GLU A 46 -4.48 1.13 -13.07
C GLU A 46 -4.44 1.46 -11.57
N CYS A 47 -3.52 0.83 -10.83
CA CYS A 47 -3.39 0.94 -9.38
C CYS A 47 -1.92 1.12 -8.99
N ALA A 48 -1.28 2.15 -9.55
CA ALA A 48 0.15 2.36 -9.40
C ALA A 48 0.54 2.67 -7.95
N ALA A 49 1.16 1.72 -7.25
CA ALA A 49 1.59 1.90 -5.86
C ALA A 49 2.58 3.08 -5.69
N ASN A 50 3.30 3.45 -6.76
CA ASN A 50 4.20 4.60 -6.75
C ASN A 50 3.50 5.93 -6.46
N MET A 51 2.18 6.02 -6.68
CA MET A 51 1.36 7.17 -6.29
C MET A 51 1.30 7.37 -4.77
N LEU A 52 1.52 6.31 -4.00
CA LEU A 52 1.57 6.34 -2.54
C LEU A 52 3.00 6.57 -2.01
N THR A 53 4.01 5.99 -2.68
CA THR A 53 5.39 5.90 -2.16
C THR A 53 6.14 7.25 -2.07
N ASN A 54 7.19 7.26 -1.24
CA ASN A 54 8.07 8.41 -1.03
C ASN A 54 9.07 8.64 -2.18
N SER A 55 8.60 8.74 -3.42
CA SER A 55 9.44 8.93 -4.61
C SER A 55 10.33 10.19 -4.58
N ASP A 56 9.95 11.23 -3.82
CA ASP A 56 10.77 12.46 -3.70
C ASP A 56 11.86 12.34 -2.63
N SER A 57 11.87 11.26 -1.84
CA SER A 57 12.89 10.99 -0.83
C SER A 57 13.90 10.00 -1.41
N PHE A 58 15.18 10.37 -1.38
CA PHE A 58 16.26 9.56 -1.93
C PHE A 58 17.46 9.51 -0.99
N ASP A 59 18.18 8.39 -1.03
CA ASP A 59 19.45 8.23 -0.32
C ASP A 59 20.46 9.30 -0.80
N PRO A 60 21.10 10.06 0.11
CA PRO A 60 21.97 11.16 -0.27
C PRO A 60 23.23 10.71 -1.03
N LYS A 61 23.68 9.46 -0.82
CA LYS A 61 24.89 8.88 -1.43
C LYS A 61 24.59 8.26 -2.80
N CYS A 62 23.63 7.35 -2.87
CA CYS A 62 23.39 6.55 -4.09
C CYS A 62 22.18 7.02 -4.91
N LYS A 63 21.42 8.01 -4.43
CA LYS A 63 20.20 8.55 -5.08
C LYS A 63 19.07 7.54 -5.26
N MET A 64 19.12 6.42 -4.54
CA MET A 64 18.05 5.42 -4.56
C MET A 64 16.82 5.93 -3.82
N VAL A 65 15.64 5.79 -4.43
CA VAL A 65 14.36 6.22 -3.85
C VAL A 65 13.80 5.19 -2.86
N GLU A 66 13.05 5.69 -1.87
CA GLU A 66 12.39 4.85 -0.86
C GLU A 66 11.05 4.30 -1.39
N LEU A 67 11.09 3.09 -1.97
CA LEU A 67 9.88 2.42 -2.50
C LEU A 67 9.34 1.30 -1.60
N LYS A 68 10.17 0.77 -0.70
CA LYS A 68 9.82 -0.41 0.13
C LYS A 68 9.16 -0.05 1.46
N ALA A 69 9.12 1.22 1.83
CA ALA A 69 8.50 1.70 3.05
C ALA A 69 7.70 2.97 2.76
N CYS A 70 6.42 2.95 3.11
CA CYS A 70 5.54 4.10 3.04
C CYS A 70 4.42 3.89 4.06
N ALA A 71 4.11 4.93 4.84
CA ALA A 71 2.96 4.91 5.72
C ALA A 71 1.69 5.15 4.88
N ILE A 72 0.78 4.18 4.93
CA ILE A 72 -0.50 4.23 4.24
C ILE A 72 -1.63 3.89 5.21
N GLN A 73 -2.83 4.38 4.92
CA GLN A 73 -4.06 3.98 5.56
C GLN A 73 -4.89 3.17 4.57
N VAL A 74 -5.53 2.10 5.05
CA VAL A 74 -6.44 1.27 4.26
C VAL A 74 -7.84 1.42 4.82
N GLU A 75 -8.79 1.72 3.94
CA GLU A 75 -10.19 1.97 4.27
C GLU A 75 -11.10 1.16 3.36
N LYS A 76 -12.19 0.63 3.93
CA LYS A 76 -13.22 -0.09 3.19
C LYS A 76 -14.05 0.91 2.37
N LEU A 77 -14.41 0.53 1.14
CA LEU A 77 -15.35 1.27 0.29
C LEU A 77 -16.79 0.81 0.50
#